data_AF-V4YK07-F1
#
_entry.id   AF-V4YK07-F1
#
_cell.length_a   1.000
_cell.length_b   1.000
_cell.length_c   1.000
_cell.angle_alpha   90.00
_cell.angle_beta   90.00
_cell.angle_gamma   90.00
#
_symmetry.space_group_name_H-M   'P 1'
#
loop_
_entity.id
_entity.type
_entity.pdbx_description
1 polymer ?
#
loop_
_entity_poly.entity_id
_entity_poly.type
_entity_poly.pdbx_seq_one_letter_code
_entity_poly.pdbx_strand_id
1 'polypeptide(L)'
;MNVIPTAIPDVLIIEPKVFGDERGFFFESLNRRQFAELIGRNVDFVQDNLSRSVKNVLRGLHYQIQQPQGKLVRVVQGTVFDVAVGFVHGFVVLSDTAEFLYKTTDYWASEFERSVAWNN
;
A
#
# COMPACT_ATOMS: atom_id res chain seq x y z
N MET A 1 -9.99 -11.79 8.10
CA MET A 1 -9.25 -10.53 7.85
C MET A 1 -9.76 -9.53 8.86
N ASN A 2 -8.86 -8.85 9.56
CA ASN A 2 -9.20 -7.84 10.55
C ASN A 2 -8.90 -6.45 9.96
N VAL A 3 -9.69 -5.44 10.30
CA VAL A 3 -9.49 -4.06 9.89
C VAL A 3 -9.27 -3.22 11.12
N ILE A 4 -8.14 -2.54 11.17
CA ILE A 4 -7.74 -1.67 12.27
C ILE A 4 -7.73 -0.24 11.74
N PRO A 5 -8.67 0.62 12.19
CA PRO A 5 -8.63 2.04 11.90
C PRO A 5 -7.36 2.67 12.47
N THR A 6 -6.79 3.63 11.74
CA THR A 6 -5.67 4.43 12.25
C THR A 6 -6.16 5.81 12.73
N ALA A 7 -5.25 6.62 13.26
CA ALA A 7 -5.54 8.01 13.60
C ALA A 7 -5.81 8.90 12.37
N ILE A 8 -5.45 8.46 11.16
CA ILE A 8 -5.70 9.17 9.91
C ILE A 8 -6.99 8.62 9.30
N PRO A 9 -8.02 9.45 9.07
CA PRO A 9 -9.24 9.02 8.38
C PRO A 9 -8.92 8.33 7.05
N ASP A 10 -9.68 7.29 6.71
CA ASP A 10 -9.53 6.48 5.50
C ASP A 10 -8.24 5.65 5.37
N VAL A 11 -7.28 5.79 6.29
CA VAL A 11 -6.11 4.91 6.38
C VAL A 11 -6.41 3.76 7.33
N LEU A 12 -6.42 2.56 6.77
CA LEU A 12 -6.78 1.32 7.43
C LEU A 12 -5.59 0.34 7.39
N ILE A 13 -5.33 -0.33 8.51
CA ILE A 13 -4.45 -1.49 8.54
C ILE A 13 -5.32 -2.73 8.33
N ILE A 14 -4.94 -3.56 7.36
CA ILE A 14 -5.65 -4.79 7.03
C ILE A 14 -4.76 -5.97 7.43
N GLU A 15 -5.19 -6.73 8.41
CA GLU A 15 -4.50 -7.94 8.84
C GLU A 15 -5.12 -9.16 8.15
N PRO A 16 -4.39 -9.84 7.25
CA PRO A 16 -4.90 -11.03 6.60
C PRO A 16 -4.98 -12.18 7.60
N LYS A 17 -5.91 -13.12 7.35
CA LYS A 17 -5.88 -14.40 8.04
C LYS A 17 -4.82 -15.28 7.36
N VAL A 18 -3.75 -15.59 8.08
CA VAL A 18 -2.65 -16.41 7.56
C VAL A 18 -2.84 -17.86 7.98
N PHE A 19 -2.69 -18.77 7.02
CA PHE A 19 -2.70 -20.22 7.22
C PHE A 19 -1.28 -20.74 6.98
N GLY A 20 -0.68 -21.36 7.99
CA GLY A 20 0.70 -21.86 7.92
C GLY A 20 0.79 -23.36 8.14
N ASP A 21 1.72 -24.01 7.44
CA ASP A 21 2.12 -25.41 7.63
C ASP A 21 3.63 -25.57 7.36
N GLU A 22 4.14 -26.81 7.37
CA GLU A 22 5.56 -27.11 7.19
C GLU A 22 6.14 -26.65 5.83
N ARG A 23 5.29 -26.35 4.84
CA ARG A 23 5.71 -25.87 3.50
C ARG A 23 5.84 -24.35 3.46
N GLY A 24 5.30 -23.64 4.45
CA GLY A 24 5.27 -22.18 4.49
C GLY A 24 3.91 -21.64 4.92
N PHE A 25 3.44 -20.57 4.26
CA PHE A 25 2.16 -19.95 4.57
C PHE A 25 1.37 -19.58 3.31
N PHE A 26 0.06 -19.46 3.49
CA PHE A 26 -0.90 -19.01 2.50
C PHE A 26 -1.86 -17.99 3.12
N PHE A 27 -2.25 -16.99 2.34
CA PHE A 27 -3.40 -16.14 2.63
C PHE A 27 -3.94 -15.52 1.35
N GLU A 28 -5.23 -15.15 1.37
CA GLU A 28 -5.84 -14.38 0.30
C GLU A 28 -5.32 -12.95 0.32
N SER A 29 -4.44 -12.59 -0.62
CA SER A 29 -3.86 -11.24 -0.71
C SER A 29 -4.90 -10.17 -1.05
N LEU A 30 -5.98 -10.57 -1.72
CA LEU A 30 -7.19 -9.78 -1.95
C LEU A 30 -8.35 -10.73 -2.23
N ASN A 31 -9.39 -10.67 -1.40
CA ASN A 31 -10.71 -11.19 -1.72
C ASN A 31 -11.65 -10.00 -1.89
N ARG A 32 -12.04 -9.65 -3.13
CA ARG A 32 -12.77 -8.41 -3.43
C ARG A 32 -14.07 -8.30 -2.63
N ARG A 33 -14.82 -9.39 -2.48
CA ARG A 33 -16.09 -9.41 -1.74
C ARG A 33 -15.86 -9.09 -0.26
N GLN A 34 -14.97 -9.84 0.39
CA GLN A 34 -14.65 -9.61 1.81
C GLN A 34 -14.06 -8.21 2.02
N PHE A 35 -13.18 -7.76 1.12
CA PHE A 35 -12.60 -6.42 1.20
C PHE A 35 -13.69 -5.34 1.13
N ALA A 36 -14.60 -5.42 0.17
CA ALA A 36 -15.69 -4.46 0.02
C ALA A 36 -16.65 -4.45 1.22
N GLU A 37 -16.97 -5.63 1.77
CA GLU A 37 -17.75 -5.76 3.01
C GLU A 37 -17.02 -5.11 4.19
N LEU A 38 -15.71 -5.32 4.32
CA LEU A 38 -14.90 -4.80 5.43
C LEU A 38 -14.73 -3.28 5.39
N ILE A 39 -14.60 -2.68 4.21
CA ILE A 39 -14.43 -1.22 4.07
C ILE A 39 -15.75 -0.48 3.83
N GLY A 40 -16.88 -1.20 3.71
CA GLY A 40 -18.21 -0.63 3.48
C GLY A 40 -18.42 0.00 2.10
N ARG A 41 -17.56 -0.28 1.12
CA ARG A 41 -17.66 0.26 -0.24
C ARG A 41 -17.01 -0.66 -1.27
N ASN A 42 -17.54 -0.65 -2.50
CA ASN A 42 -16.92 -1.35 -3.61
C ASN A 42 -15.69 -0.59 -4.10
N VAL A 43 -14.58 -1.31 -4.28
CA VAL A 43 -13.33 -0.79 -4.85
C VAL A 43 -12.84 -1.73 -5.92
N ASP A 44 -12.50 -1.15 -7.07
CA ASP A 44 -11.83 -1.81 -8.17
C ASP A 44 -10.36 -1.42 -8.15
N PHE A 45 -9.47 -2.41 -8.07
CA PHE A 45 -8.05 -2.21 -8.28
C PHE A 45 -7.71 -2.56 -9.73
N VAL A 46 -7.24 -1.57 -10.49
CA VAL A 46 -7.07 -1.67 -11.95
C VAL A 46 -5.60 -1.82 -12.36
N GLN A 47 -4.67 -1.63 -11.44
CA GLN A 47 -3.24 -1.72 -11.70
C GLN A 47 -2.50 -2.28 -10.47
N ASP A 48 -1.54 -3.17 -10.75
CA ASP A 48 -0.60 -3.72 -9.78
C ASP A 48 0.80 -3.16 -10.04
N ASN A 49 1.52 -2.87 -8.97
CA ASN A 49 2.88 -2.34 -9.01
C ASN A 49 3.75 -3.12 -8.03
N LEU A 50 4.98 -3.43 -8.45
CA LEU A 50 6.00 -4.04 -7.60
C LEU A 50 7.28 -3.22 -7.71
N SER A 51 7.89 -2.90 -6.57
CA SER A 51 9.20 -2.28 -6.54
C SER A 51 10.12 -3.02 -5.59
N ARG A 52 11.42 -3.00 -5.90
CA ARG A 52 12.48 -3.42 -4.98
C ARG A 52 13.40 -2.23 -4.73
N SER A 53 13.75 -2.00 -3.47
CA SER A 53 14.56 -0.86 -3.07
C SER A 53 15.59 -1.31 -2.03
N VAL A 54 16.76 -0.66 -2.02
CA VAL A 54 17.82 -0.90 -1.03
C VAL A 54 17.60 -0.04 0.22
N LYS A 55 18.27 -0.38 1.32
CA LYS A 55 18.24 0.36 2.59
C LYS A 55 18.39 1.87 2.39
N ASN A 56 17.65 2.64 3.18
CA ASN A 56 17.62 4.12 3.18
C ASN A 56 17.04 4.77 1.92
N VAL A 57 16.55 4.01 0.93
CA VAL A 57 15.77 4.59 -0.16
C VAL A 57 14.42 5.05 0.36
N LEU A 58 14.13 6.33 0.17
CA LEU A 58 12.81 6.92 0.35
C LEU A 58 12.11 7.02 -1.00
N ARG A 59 10.86 6.57 -1.07
CA ARG A 59 9.97 6.79 -2.22
C ARG A 59 8.73 7.51 -1.72
N GLY A 60 8.50 8.73 -2.14
CA GLY A 60 7.42 9.57 -1.63
C GLY A 60 7.83 11.02 -1.35
N LEU A 61 6.91 11.85 -0.87
CA LEU A 61 5.48 11.54 -0.68
C LEU A 61 4.71 11.82 -1.97
N HIS A 62 3.98 10.84 -2.51
CA HIS A 62 3.41 10.90 -3.86
C HIS A 62 1.88 10.94 -3.87
N TYR A 63 1.31 11.61 -4.88
CA TYR A 63 -0.12 11.68 -5.18
C TYR A 63 -0.37 12.07 -6.65
N GLN A 64 -1.57 11.80 -7.16
CA GLN A 64 -2.01 12.32 -8.47
C GLN A 64 -3.03 13.44 -8.29
N ILE A 65 -2.83 14.57 -8.98
CA ILE A 65 -3.72 15.75 -8.90
C ILE A 65 -5.03 15.58 -9.69
N GLN A 66 -5.02 14.70 -10.69
CA GLN A 66 -6.20 14.21 -11.40
C GLN A 66 -6.21 12.68 -11.26
N GLN A 67 -7.37 12.03 -11.41
CA GLN A 67 -7.52 10.58 -11.23
C GLN A 67 -6.82 10.06 -9.96
N PRO A 68 -7.25 10.51 -8.76
CA PRO A 68 -6.62 10.15 -7.50
C PRO A 68 -6.71 8.64 -7.25
N GLN A 69 -5.63 8.08 -6.71
CA GLN A 69 -5.51 6.64 -6.49
C GLN A 69 -5.70 6.29 -5.02
N GLY A 70 -6.67 5.43 -4.71
CA GLY A 70 -6.62 4.60 -3.51
C GLY A 70 -5.53 3.54 -3.69
N LYS A 71 -4.78 3.25 -2.63
CA LYS A 71 -3.66 2.29 -2.65
C LYS A 71 -3.88 1.19 -1.62
N LEU A 72 -3.80 -0.08 -2.05
CA LEU A 72 -3.65 -1.22 -1.16
C LEU A 72 -2.20 -1.69 -1.20
N VAL A 73 -1.47 -1.44 -0.12
CA VAL A 73 -0.01 -1.59 -0.06
C VAL A 73 0.42 -2.75 0.82
N ARG A 74 1.54 -3.39 0.49
CA ARG A 74 2.12 -4.50 1.26
C ARG A 74 3.61 -4.64 1.00
N VAL A 75 4.39 -4.87 2.06
CA VAL A 75 5.76 -5.37 1.94
C VAL A 75 5.73 -6.90 1.84
N VAL A 76 6.29 -7.46 0.77
CA VAL A 76 6.35 -8.92 0.56
C VAL A 76 7.68 -9.51 1.03
N GLN A 77 8.73 -8.68 1.13
CA GLN A 77 10.03 -9.04 1.70
C GLN A 77 10.68 -7.80 2.32
N GLY A 78 11.36 -7.98 3.44
CA GLY A 78 12.05 -6.90 4.15
C GLY A 78 11.11 -6.07 5.03
N THR A 79 11.58 -4.88 5.39
CA THR A 79 10.86 -3.97 6.29
C THR A 79 11.01 -2.54 5.79
N VAL A 80 9.91 -1.78 5.85
CA VAL A 80 9.87 -0.34 5.56
C VAL A 80 9.24 0.39 6.74
N PHE A 81 9.52 1.69 6.85
CA PHE A 81 8.69 2.61 7.61
C PHE A 81 7.72 3.27 6.62
N ASP A 82 6.44 2.96 6.75
CA ASP A 82 5.37 3.40 5.85
C ASP A 82 4.75 4.70 6.35
N VAL A 83 4.47 5.63 5.44
CA VAL A 83 4.04 7.00 5.75
C VAL A 83 2.87 7.40 4.88
N ALA A 84 1.76 7.75 5.54
CA ALA A 84 0.61 8.39 4.93
C ALA A 84 0.34 9.73 5.62
N VAL A 85 0.06 10.77 4.84
CA VAL A 85 -0.34 12.09 5.35
C VAL A 85 -1.47 12.62 4.46
N GLY A 86 -2.71 12.61 4.97
CA GLY A 86 -3.87 12.92 4.13
C GLY A 86 -3.95 11.99 2.92
N PHE A 87 -3.82 12.53 1.71
CA PHE A 87 -3.85 11.76 0.45
C PHE A 87 -2.46 11.39 -0.11
N VAL A 88 -1.36 11.84 0.52
CA VAL A 88 0.00 11.52 0.05
C VAL A 88 0.55 10.28 0.75
N HIS A 89 1.33 9.48 0.03
CA HIS A 89 1.89 8.22 0.52
C HIS A 89 3.37 8.08 0.15
N GLY A 90 4.16 7.49 1.03
CA GLY A 90 5.53 7.10 0.76
C GLY A 90 6.08 6.16 1.82
N PHE A 91 7.30 5.66 1.60
CA PHE A 91 7.97 4.77 2.55
C PHE A 91 9.49 4.95 2.51
N VAL A 92 10.16 4.53 3.59
CA VAL A 92 11.63 4.38 3.64
C VAL A 92 12.01 2.95 3.99
N VAL A 93 12.99 2.39 3.27
CA VAL A 93 13.46 1.01 3.49
C VAL A 93 14.36 0.94 4.72
N LEU A 94 14.03 0.03 5.65
CA LEU A 94 14.77 -0.18 6.90
C LEU A 94 15.74 -1.37 6.82
N SER A 95 15.36 -2.44 6.11
CA SER A 95 16.20 -3.62 5.86
C SER A 95 17.19 -3.39 4.71
N ASP A 96 18.11 -4.33 4.47
CA ASP A 96 19.09 -4.23 3.37
C ASP A 96 18.41 -4.07 1.99
N THR A 97 17.31 -4.79 1.80
CA THR A 97 16.38 -4.63 0.69
C THR A 97 14.96 -4.80 1.18
N ALA A 98 14.00 -4.19 0.47
CA ALA A 98 12.59 -4.49 0.63
C ALA A 98 11.89 -4.56 -0.74
N GLU A 99 10.94 -5.48 -0.84
CA GLU A 99 10.02 -5.61 -1.99
C GLU A 99 8.62 -5.13 -1.57
N PHE A 100 8.14 -4.11 -2.27
CA PHE A 100 6.91 -3.38 -1.96
C PHE A 100 5.92 -3.56 -3.11
N LEU A 101 4.80 -4.21 -2.82
CA LEU A 101 3.69 -4.47 -3.74
C LEU A 101 2.53 -3.54 -3.42
N TYR A 102 1.94 -2.90 -4.42
CA TYR A 102 0.74 -2.10 -4.23
C TYR A 102 -0.22 -2.14 -5.41
N LYS A 103 -1.51 -2.16 -5.09
CA LYS A 103 -2.61 -2.08 -6.05
C LYS A 103 -3.21 -0.69 -6.05
N THR A 104 -3.62 -0.15 -7.19
CA THR A 104 -4.20 1.19 -7.32
C THR A 104 -5.60 1.17 -7.93
N THR A 105 -6.46 2.08 -7.49
CA THR A 105 -7.85 2.19 -7.98
C THR A 105 -8.00 2.92 -9.31
N ASP A 106 -6.90 3.51 -9.79
CA ASP A 106 -6.83 4.16 -11.08
C ASP A 106 -5.45 3.90 -11.69
N TYR A 107 -5.31 4.13 -12.99
CA TYR A 107 -4.05 3.98 -13.71
C TYR A 107 -3.06 5.08 -13.36
N TRP A 108 -1.77 4.76 -13.49
CA TRP A 108 -0.71 5.74 -13.36
C TRP A 108 -0.71 6.71 -14.54
N ALA A 109 -0.65 8.00 -14.23
CA ALA A 109 -0.57 9.10 -15.18
C ALA A 109 0.54 10.06 -14.77
N SER A 110 1.69 9.94 -15.41
CA SER A 110 2.91 10.71 -15.12
C SER A 110 2.69 12.23 -15.13
N GLU A 111 1.81 12.72 -15.99
CA GLU A 111 1.46 14.12 -16.16
C GLU A 111 0.73 14.70 -14.93
N PHE A 112 0.07 13.83 -14.16
CA PHE A 112 -0.69 14.17 -12.96
C PHE A 112 0.01 13.78 -11.66
N GLU A 113 1.06 12.97 -11.72
CA GLU A 113 1.86 12.62 -10.55
C GLU A 113 2.57 13.87 -9.99
N ARG A 114 2.47 14.08 -8.69
CA ARG A 114 3.13 15.14 -7.93
C ARG A 114 3.72 14.58 -6.65
N SER A 115 4.70 15.30 -6.12
CA SER A 115 5.38 14.92 -4.88
C SER A 115 5.43 16.09 -3.91
N VAL A 116 5.33 15.77 -2.62
CA VAL A 116 5.64 16.68 -1.52
C VAL A 116 7.01 16.29 -0.97
N ALA A 117 7.89 17.27 -0.80
CA ALA A 117 9.18 17.04 -0.16
C ALA A 117 8.95 16.62 1.31
N TRP A 118 9.60 15.53 1.71
CA TRP A 118 9.45 14.97 3.06
C TRP A 118 10.10 15.85 4.15
N ASN A 119 10.99 16.75 3.76
CA ASN A 119 11.84 17.58 4.61
C ASN A 119 11.53 19.09 4.50
N ASN A 120 10.31 19.44 4.10
CA ASN A 120 9.86 20.85 4.08
C ASN A 120 9.63 21.40 5.49
#